data_AF-A0A3M1YM90-F1
#
_entry.id   AF-A0A3M1YM90-F1
#
_cell.length_a   1.000
_cell.length_b   1.000
_cell.length_c   1.000
_cell.angle_alpha   90.00
_cell.angle_beta   90.00
_cell.angle_gamma   90.00
#
_symmetry.space_group_name_H-M   'P 1'
#
loop_
_entity.id
_entity.type
_entity.pdbx_description
1 polymer ?
#
loop_
_entity_poly.entity_id
_entity_poly.type
_entity_poly.pdbx_seq_one_letter_code
_entity_poly.pdbx_strand_id
1 'polypeptide(L)'
;YPVCPHFGPGGCWGCQWQHIDYEAQLLLKQDVLADQLSRLGKFDDKTLLNALLPPIPAPLQYGYSYQFTLERDADGIFGLPRMDGRTIKPIAECHIVHPDILALYEQVELDYPNVKRVRFQMGTDGEGAVLLWLEDEEAPEITADISASVNVILPDNEPMNLIGDAHNNYDVLGRNFRVTAGSAFRANVFQLENLVGAVLAALDIQPDDAILDLYAGVGLFSAFAAQEAALVTLVESYPPAATDAETNTDDLDNVDVIEGGVETVLPLLEEQYTAAIVDPSTQGLSREALEGLTALGLQRIVYVSSDPAILARDARLLVRHGYHLAQLQLVDMAPQTYYVDTVALFVQTN
;
A
#
# COMPACT_ATOMS: atom_id res chain seq x y z
N TYR A 1 -7.64 -14.41 23.95
CA TYR A 1 -6.25 -14.92 24.04
C TYR A 1 -5.71 -15.01 22.62
N PRO A 2 -4.42 -14.68 22.38
CA PRO A 2 -3.83 -14.71 21.05
C PRO A 2 -4.03 -16.07 20.37
N VAL A 3 -4.38 -16.05 19.09
CA VAL A 3 -4.64 -17.27 18.30
C VAL A 3 -3.32 -17.90 17.84
N CYS A 4 -2.33 -17.07 17.51
CA CYS A 4 -1.05 -17.54 16.98
C CYS A 4 -0.08 -17.99 18.10
N PRO A 5 0.49 -19.21 18.03
CA PRO A 5 1.47 -19.71 18.99
C PRO A 5 2.81 -18.99 18.88
N HIS A 6 3.06 -18.29 17.77
CA HIS A 6 4.25 -17.47 17.57
C HIS A 6 4.10 -16.05 18.12
N PHE A 7 2.92 -15.65 18.62
CA PHE A 7 2.67 -14.30 19.12
C PHE A 7 3.35 -14.05 20.48
N GLY A 8 3.87 -12.84 20.67
CA GLY A 8 4.29 -12.31 21.97
C GLY A 8 5.81 -12.10 22.11
N PRO A 9 6.29 -11.77 23.33
CA PRO A 9 7.69 -11.45 23.57
C PRO A 9 8.63 -12.59 23.17
N GLY A 10 9.64 -12.28 22.35
CA GLY A 10 10.55 -13.27 21.77
C GLY A 10 9.94 -14.14 20.66
N GLY A 11 8.68 -13.91 20.30
CA GLY A 11 8.00 -14.53 19.18
C GLY A 11 8.19 -13.78 17.86
N CYS A 12 7.32 -14.10 16.91
CA CYS A 12 7.17 -13.38 15.65
C CYS A 12 6.60 -11.97 15.92
N TRP A 13 7.11 -10.96 15.20
CA TRP A 13 6.65 -9.58 15.29
C TRP A 13 5.71 -9.17 14.16
N GLY A 14 5.18 -10.12 13.38
CA GLY A 14 4.22 -9.82 12.31
C GLY A 14 2.87 -9.31 12.83
N CYS A 15 2.47 -9.69 14.05
CA CYS A 15 1.28 -9.17 14.72
C CYS A 15 1.67 -8.67 16.12
N GLN A 16 1.18 -7.49 16.52
CA GLN A 16 1.49 -6.91 17.83
C GLN A 16 0.28 -6.92 18.77
N TRP A 17 -0.94 -7.06 18.25
CA TRP A 17 -2.17 -6.75 18.98
C TRP A 17 -3.16 -7.91 19.12
N GLN A 18 -2.78 -9.17 18.82
CA GLN A 18 -3.67 -10.33 19.00
C GLN A 18 -4.21 -10.56 20.43
N HIS A 19 -3.67 -9.85 21.41
CA HIS A 19 -4.12 -9.89 22.81
C HIS A 19 -5.20 -8.82 23.12
N ILE A 20 -5.52 -7.95 22.17
CA ILE A 20 -6.47 -6.85 22.27
C ILE A 20 -7.74 -7.27 21.51
N ASP A 21 -8.91 -7.05 22.13
CA ASP A 21 -10.20 -7.23 21.46
C ASP A 21 -10.29 -6.36 20.19
N TYR A 22 -10.88 -6.88 19.12
CA TYR A 22 -10.83 -6.22 17.82
C TYR A 22 -11.48 -4.82 17.82
N GLU A 23 -12.61 -4.64 18.49
CA GLU A 23 -13.26 -3.33 18.58
C GLU A 23 -12.38 -2.34 19.35
N ALA A 24 -11.66 -2.82 20.37
CA ALA A 24 -10.68 -2.01 21.07
C ALA A 24 -9.45 -1.71 20.22
N GLN A 25 -9.04 -2.58 19.29
CA GLN A 25 -7.97 -2.27 18.34
C GLN A 25 -8.33 -1.06 17.49
N LEU A 26 -9.55 -1.01 16.93
CA LEU A 26 -10.00 0.12 16.09
C LEU A 26 -9.92 1.45 16.84
N LEU A 27 -10.43 1.49 18.08
CA LEU A 27 -10.36 2.68 18.93
C LEU A 27 -8.91 3.08 19.25
N LEU A 28 -8.05 2.13 19.56
CA LEU A 28 -6.64 2.39 19.81
C LEU A 28 -5.90 2.92 18.57
N LYS A 29 -6.22 2.42 17.36
CA LYS A 29 -5.64 2.97 16.12
C LYS A 29 -6.08 4.43 15.90
N GLN A 30 -7.34 4.75 16.19
CA GLN A 30 -7.82 6.13 16.12
C GLN A 30 -7.11 7.03 17.14
N ASP A 31 -6.92 6.56 18.37
CA ASP A 31 -6.17 7.31 19.39
C ASP A 31 -4.71 7.54 18.96
N VAL A 32 -4.05 6.54 18.40
CA VAL A 32 -2.68 6.66 17.86
C VAL A 32 -2.62 7.71 16.76
N LEU A 33 -3.57 7.66 15.81
CA LEU A 33 -3.65 8.61 14.71
C LEU A 33 -3.86 10.05 15.22
N ALA A 34 -4.82 10.26 16.12
CA ALA A 34 -5.09 11.55 16.73
C ALA A 34 -3.87 12.08 17.53
N ASP A 35 -3.18 11.22 18.29
CA ASP A 35 -1.99 11.59 19.05
C ASP A 35 -0.83 12.02 18.12
N GLN A 36 -0.59 11.31 17.01
CA GLN A 36 0.44 11.69 16.04
C GLN A 36 0.12 13.04 15.37
N LEU A 37 -1.11 13.25 14.93
CA LEU A 37 -1.52 14.53 14.34
C LEU A 37 -1.47 15.69 15.35
N SER A 38 -1.84 15.46 16.61
CA SER A 38 -1.68 16.47 17.66
C SER A 38 -0.21 16.81 17.92
N ARG A 39 0.63 15.79 18.18
CA ARG A 39 2.02 16.00 18.61
C ARG A 39 2.95 16.42 17.49
N LEU A 40 2.88 15.78 16.34
CA LEU A 40 3.77 16.04 15.21
C LEU A 40 3.14 17.06 14.25
N GLY A 41 1.85 16.87 13.95
CA GLY A 41 1.08 17.73 13.04
C GLY A 41 0.73 19.10 13.63
N LYS A 42 0.70 19.21 14.97
CA LYS A 42 0.33 20.43 15.73
C LYS A 42 -1.13 20.86 15.53
N PHE A 43 -2.01 19.91 15.22
CA PHE A 43 -3.45 20.14 15.18
C PHE A 43 -4.01 20.22 16.60
N ASP A 44 -4.95 21.13 16.83
CA ASP A 44 -5.68 21.22 18.09
C ASP A 44 -6.81 20.17 18.17
N ASP A 45 -7.25 19.87 19.39
CA ASP A 45 -8.26 18.84 19.66
C ASP A 45 -9.57 19.12 18.92
N LYS A 46 -9.96 20.40 18.76
CA LYS A 46 -11.19 20.78 18.08
C LYS A 46 -11.12 20.44 16.60
N THR A 47 -9.99 20.71 15.96
CA THR A 47 -9.76 20.40 14.55
C THR A 47 -9.80 18.90 14.32
N LEU A 48 -9.12 18.12 15.18
CA LEU A 48 -9.12 16.67 15.08
C LEU A 48 -10.50 16.06 15.32
N LEU A 49 -11.23 16.51 16.34
CA LEU A 49 -12.59 16.03 16.63
C LEU A 49 -13.58 16.33 15.50
N ASN A 50 -13.40 17.44 14.77
CA ASN A 50 -14.25 17.77 13.64
C ASN A 50 -13.92 16.98 12.38
N ALA A 51 -12.65 16.62 12.19
CA ALA A 51 -12.19 15.89 11.00
C ALA A 51 -12.34 14.37 11.14
N LEU A 52 -12.23 13.82 12.35
CA LEU A 52 -12.19 12.37 12.58
C LEU A 52 -13.55 11.71 12.29
N LEU A 53 -13.54 10.75 11.37
CA LEU A 53 -14.67 9.90 11.03
C LEU A 53 -14.60 8.56 11.79
N PRO A 54 -15.73 7.83 11.96
CA PRO A 54 -15.72 6.48 12.51
C PRO A 54 -14.79 5.55 11.71
N PRO A 55 -14.05 4.63 12.38
CA PRO A 55 -13.09 3.77 11.67
C PRO A 55 -13.84 2.77 10.79
N ILE A 56 -13.29 2.46 9.61
CA ILE A 56 -13.81 1.40 8.75
C ILE A 56 -13.14 0.07 9.15
N PRO A 57 -13.89 -0.91 9.69
CA PRO A 57 -13.34 -2.19 10.12
C PRO A 57 -13.01 -3.11 8.95
N ALA A 58 -11.99 -3.96 9.11
CA ALA A 58 -11.70 -5.06 8.20
C ALA A 58 -12.86 -6.06 8.14
N PRO A 59 -13.28 -6.52 6.94
CA PRO A 59 -14.24 -7.62 6.82
C PRO A 59 -13.72 -8.90 7.48
N LEU A 60 -12.40 -9.10 7.43
CA LEU A 60 -11.70 -10.26 7.98
C LEU A 60 -10.57 -9.81 8.90
N GLN A 61 -10.53 -10.37 10.12
CA GLN A 61 -9.48 -10.10 11.10
C GLN A 61 -8.26 -11.02 10.96
N TYR A 62 -8.42 -12.10 10.21
CA TYR A 62 -7.47 -13.19 9.97
C TYR A 62 -7.70 -13.72 8.55
N GLY A 63 -6.70 -14.36 7.94
CA GLY A 63 -6.80 -14.91 6.58
C GLY A 63 -6.96 -13.86 5.47
N TYR A 64 -6.66 -12.59 5.74
CA TYR A 64 -6.92 -11.49 4.82
C TYR A 64 -5.74 -11.17 3.88
N SER A 65 -4.52 -11.57 4.24
CA SER A 65 -3.31 -11.15 3.53
C SER A 65 -3.02 -12.03 2.33
N TYR A 66 -3.05 -11.43 1.14
CA TYR A 66 -2.73 -12.03 -0.15
C TYR A 66 -1.23 -11.96 -0.47
N GLN A 67 -0.42 -11.59 0.52
CA GLN A 67 1.03 -11.60 0.45
C GLN A 67 1.61 -12.15 1.75
N PHE A 68 2.69 -12.92 1.61
CA PHE A 68 3.41 -13.50 2.72
C PHE A 68 4.90 -13.48 2.43
N THR A 69 5.62 -12.58 3.11
CA THR A 69 7.03 -12.31 2.85
C THR A 69 7.88 -12.83 4.00
N LEU A 70 8.88 -13.65 3.68
CA LEU A 70 9.87 -14.21 4.59
C LEU A 70 11.24 -13.60 4.28
N GLU A 71 11.99 -13.29 5.33
CA GLU A 71 13.37 -12.81 5.22
C GLU A 71 14.34 -13.91 5.64
N ARG A 72 15.51 -13.93 4.99
CA ARG A 72 16.60 -14.85 5.32
C ARG A 72 17.53 -14.20 6.34
N ASP A 73 17.85 -14.93 7.41
CA ASP A 73 18.89 -14.49 8.35
C ASP A 73 20.30 -14.91 7.92
N ALA A 74 21.29 -14.53 8.72
CA ALA A 74 22.71 -14.83 8.47
C ALA A 74 23.04 -16.33 8.55
N ASP A 75 22.21 -17.14 9.22
CA ASP A 75 22.35 -18.60 9.29
C ASP A 75 21.65 -19.30 8.11
N GLY A 76 21.03 -18.51 7.22
CA GLY A 76 20.36 -18.95 6.02
C GLY A 76 18.92 -19.40 6.22
N ILE A 77 18.33 -19.09 7.39
CA ILE A 77 16.99 -19.53 7.76
C ILE A 77 15.97 -18.47 7.35
N PHE A 78 14.90 -18.91 6.70
CA PHE A 78 13.76 -18.06 6.37
C PHE A 78 12.73 -17.99 7.50
N GLY A 79 12.15 -16.81 7.69
CA GLY A 79 11.10 -16.59 8.67
C GLY A 79 10.63 -15.15 8.70
N LEU A 80 9.90 -14.79 9.77
CA LEU A 80 9.44 -13.44 10.01
C LEU A 80 10.31 -12.72 11.05
N PRO A 81 10.46 -11.39 10.97
CA PRO A 81 11.24 -10.64 11.95
C PRO A 81 10.68 -10.81 13.37
N ARG A 82 11.58 -10.84 14.34
CA ARG A 82 11.28 -10.69 15.76
C ARG A 82 11.25 -9.22 16.14
N MET A 83 10.79 -8.93 17.36
CA MET A 83 10.65 -7.56 17.88
C MET A 83 11.99 -6.80 17.94
N ASP A 84 13.12 -7.51 18.00
CA ASP A 84 14.45 -6.88 17.97
C ASP A 84 14.87 -6.36 16.58
N GLY A 85 14.10 -6.69 15.52
CA GLY A 85 14.37 -6.30 14.15
C GLY A 85 15.66 -6.86 13.56
N ARG A 86 16.29 -7.84 14.21
CA ARG A 86 17.61 -8.39 13.83
C ARG A 86 17.60 -9.88 13.67
N THR A 87 16.72 -10.57 14.40
CA THR A 87 16.61 -12.02 14.36
C THR A 87 15.31 -12.43 13.71
N ILE A 88 15.35 -13.57 13.05
CA ILE A 88 14.23 -14.15 12.35
C ILE A 88 13.61 -15.25 13.22
N LYS A 89 12.28 -15.37 13.13
CA LYS A 89 11.50 -16.46 13.71
C LYS A 89 10.95 -17.31 12.57
N PRO A 90 11.44 -18.56 12.42
CA PRO A 90 10.76 -19.55 11.60
C PRO A 90 9.34 -19.74 12.12
N ILE A 91 8.38 -19.75 11.20
CA ILE A 91 6.97 -19.92 11.53
C ILE A 91 6.45 -21.19 10.87
N ALA A 92 5.58 -21.91 11.60
CA ALA A 92 4.89 -23.09 11.10
C ALA A 92 3.48 -22.74 10.61
N GLU A 93 2.91 -21.64 11.11
CA GLU A 93 1.59 -21.17 10.77
C GLU A 93 1.51 -19.64 10.85
N CYS A 94 0.63 -19.03 10.06
CA CYS A 94 0.38 -17.59 10.12
C CYS A 94 -1.10 -17.28 9.87
N HIS A 95 -1.83 -16.96 10.94
CA HIS A 95 -3.28 -16.78 10.89
C HIS A 95 -3.76 -15.54 10.13
N ILE A 96 -2.89 -14.57 9.83
CA ILE A 96 -3.28 -13.39 9.02
C ILE A 96 -3.15 -13.63 7.51
N VAL A 97 -2.39 -14.65 7.10
CA VAL A 97 -2.14 -15.00 5.70
C VAL A 97 -3.29 -15.84 5.15
N HIS A 98 -3.66 -15.61 3.89
CA HIS A 98 -4.69 -16.38 3.23
C HIS A 98 -4.31 -17.88 3.18
N PRO A 99 -5.23 -18.83 3.46
CA PRO A 99 -4.92 -20.26 3.51
C PRO A 99 -4.25 -20.82 2.25
N ASP A 100 -4.64 -20.35 1.07
CA ASP A 100 -4.05 -20.83 -0.19
C ASP A 100 -2.59 -20.42 -0.37
N ILE A 101 -2.18 -19.29 0.21
CA ILE A 101 -0.77 -18.89 0.27
C ILE A 101 0.02 -19.79 1.21
N LEU A 102 -0.57 -20.20 2.33
CA LEU A 102 0.07 -21.17 3.23
C LEU A 102 0.20 -22.53 2.56
N ALA A 103 -0.82 -22.96 1.80
CA ALA A 103 -0.75 -24.18 1.00
C ALA A 103 0.35 -24.11 -0.06
N LEU A 104 0.58 -22.94 -0.68
CA LEU A 104 1.71 -22.72 -1.59
C LEU A 104 3.05 -22.74 -0.85
N TYR A 105 3.14 -22.07 0.30
CA TYR A 105 4.34 -22.07 1.15
C TYR A 105 4.78 -23.48 1.55
N GLU A 106 3.85 -24.37 1.89
CA GLU A 106 4.13 -25.76 2.25
C GLU A 106 4.68 -26.61 1.09
N GLN A 107 4.49 -26.18 -0.16
CA GLN A 107 4.96 -26.88 -1.36
C GLN A 107 6.37 -26.47 -1.80
N VAL A 108 6.91 -25.36 -1.29
CA VAL A 108 8.18 -24.80 -1.75
C VAL A 108 9.29 -25.08 -0.74
N GLU A 109 10.33 -25.78 -1.18
CA GLU A 109 11.55 -25.95 -0.40
C GLU A 109 12.37 -24.65 -0.42
N LEU A 110 12.60 -24.07 0.76
CA LEU A 110 13.35 -22.81 0.92
C LEU A 110 14.85 -23.07 1.10
N ASP A 111 15.50 -23.64 0.09
CA ASP A 111 16.96 -23.84 0.04
C ASP A 111 17.58 -22.99 -1.08
N TYR A 112 17.60 -21.68 -0.87
CA TYR A 112 18.12 -20.71 -1.84
C TYR A 112 19.25 -19.89 -1.21
N PRO A 113 20.53 -20.21 -1.50
CA PRO A 113 21.66 -19.59 -0.80
C PRO A 113 21.84 -18.10 -1.11
N ASN A 114 21.44 -17.65 -2.31
CA ASN A 114 21.59 -16.27 -2.80
C ASN A 114 20.28 -15.47 -2.76
N VAL A 115 19.25 -15.95 -2.05
CA VAL A 115 17.96 -15.27 -1.92
C VAL A 115 17.85 -14.63 -0.54
N LYS A 116 17.76 -13.30 -0.47
CA LYS A 116 17.60 -12.55 0.79
C LYS A 116 16.18 -12.57 1.34
N ARG A 117 15.19 -12.72 0.46
CA ARG A 117 13.77 -12.63 0.79
C ARG A 117 12.95 -13.42 -0.21
N VAL A 118 11.93 -14.09 0.29
CA VAL A 118 10.93 -14.80 -0.51
C VAL A 118 9.56 -14.24 -0.21
N ARG A 119 8.76 -13.97 -1.22
CA ARG A 119 7.34 -13.65 -1.07
C ARG A 119 6.50 -14.68 -1.80
N PHE A 120 5.50 -15.18 -1.09
CA PHE A 120 4.37 -15.89 -1.66
C PHE A 120 3.23 -14.91 -1.80
N GLN A 121 2.58 -14.90 -2.96
CA GLN A 121 1.41 -14.07 -3.21
C GLN A 121 0.43 -14.82 -4.11
N MET A 122 -0.82 -14.38 -4.14
CA MET A 122 -1.83 -14.93 -5.03
C MET A 122 -2.70 -13.81 -5.61
N GLY A 123 -3.18 -14.01 -6.83
CA GLY A 123 -4.24 -13.19 -7.40
C GLY A 123 -5.61 -13.59 -6.85
N THR A 124 -6.61 -12.74 -7.07
CA THR A 124 -8.02 -13.07 -6.76
C THR A 124 -8.60 -14.11 -7.72
N ASP A 125 -7.94 -14.32 -8.86
CA ASP A 125 -8.20 -15.41 -9.80
C ASP A 125 -7.74 -16.78 -9.27
N GLY A 126 -7.01 -16.80 -8.16
CA GLY A 126 -6.49 -18.02 -7.53
C GLY A 126 -5.09 -18.41 -8.00
N GLU A 127 -4.50 -17.65 -8.94
CA GLU A 127 -3.16 -17.94 -9.45
C GLU A 127 -2.09 -17.50 -8.46
N GLY A 128 -1.24 -18.46 -8.05
CA GLY A 128 -0.15 -18.24 -7.11
C GLY A 128 1.13 -17.74 -7.78
N ALA A 129 1.94 -16.98 -7.04
CA ALA A 129 3.27 -16.56 -7.46
C ALA A 129 4.28 -16.62 -6.30
N VAL A 130 5.51 -16.98 -6.64
CA VAL A 130 6.68 -16.94 -5.75
C VAL A 130 7.66 -15.91 -6.27
N LEU A 131 8.02 -14.94 -5.44
CA LEU A 131 8.98 -13.89 -5.76
C LEU A 131 10.23 -14.07 -4.91
N LEU A 132 11.39 -14.13 -5.57
CA LEU A 132 12.69 -14.31 -4.92
C LEU A 132 13.52 -13.03 -5.10
N TRP A 133 13.82 -12.33 -4.02
CA TRP A 133 14.77 -11.22 -4.09
C TRP A 133 16.18 -11.76 -3.96
N LEU A 134 17.01 -11.49 -4.97
CA LEU A 134 18.37 -12.00 -5.02
C LEU A 134 19.36 -11.06 -4.31
N GLU A 135 20.47 -11.64 -3.84
CA GLU A 135 21.65 -10.92 -3.35
C GLU A 135 22.61 -10.55 -4.49
N ASP A 136 22.62 -11.35 -5.56
CA ASP A 136 23.44 -11.20 -6.75
C ASP A 136 22.60 -11.42 -8.03
N GLU A 137 23.25 -11.36 -9.19
CA GLU A 137 22.60 -11.53 -10.49
C GLU A 137 22.46 -13.02 -10.90
N GLU A 138 22.88 -13.97 -10.07
CA GLU A 138 22.81 -15.40 -10.42
C GLU A 138 21.39 -15.94 -10.17
N ALA A 139 20.70 -16.38 -11.23
CA ALA A 139 19.37 -16.96 -11.06
C ALA A 139 19.44 -18.29 -10.28
N PRO A 140 18.59 -18.49 -9.26
CA PRO A 140 18.57 -19.74 -8.52
C PRO A 140 18.07 -20.90 -9.40
N GLU A 141 18.63 -22.10 -9.20
CA GLU A 141 18.08 -23.31 -9.81
C GLU A 141 16.76 -23.69 -9.12
N ILE A 142 15.66 -23.64 -9.89
CA ILE A 142 14.34 -24.07 -9.40
C ILE A 142 14.19 -25.55 -9.72
N THR A 143 14.22 -26.38 -8.68
CA THR A 143 14.20 -27.85 -8.80
C THR A 143 12.81 -28.47 -8.66
N ALA A 144 11.75 -27.67 -8.46
CA ALA A 144 10.42 -28.14 -8.11
C ALA A 144 9.35 -27.91 -9.20
N ASP A 145 8.41 -28.85 -9.32
CA ASP A 145 7.12 -28.67 -10.01
C ASP A 145 6.21 -27.77 -9.14
N ILE A 146 6.54 -26.48 -9.10
CA ILE A 146 5.73 -25.48 -8.40
C ILE A 146 4.52 -25.16 -9.27
N SER A 147 3.31 -25.36 -8.75
CA SER A 147 2.06 -24.97 -9.41
C SER A 147 1.77 -23.47 -9.22
N ALA A 148 2.77 -22.62 -9.47
CA ALA A 148 2.71 -21.17 -9.34
C ALA A 148 3.75 -20.54 -10.28
N SER A 149 3.55 -19.26 -10.63
CA SER A 149 4.59 -18.52 -11.33
C SER A 149 5.79 -18.26 -10.42
N VAL A 150 6.98 -18.18 -11.00
CA VAL A 150 8.20 -17.84 -10.26
C VAL A 150 8.88 -16.67 -10.93
N ASN A 151 9.10 -15.63 -10.12
CA ASN A 151 9.69 -14.37 -10.53
C ASN A 151 10.86 -14.05 -9.59
N VAL A 152 11.88 -13.39 -10.11
CA VAL A 152 13.01 -12.91 -9.32
C VAL A 152 13.09 -11.40 -9.38
N ILE A 153 13.50 -10.79 -8.28
CA ILE A 153 13.80 -9.37 -8.20
C ILE A 153 15.31 -9.25 -8.03
N LEU A 154 15.96 -8.67 -9.04
CA LEU A 154 17.40 -8.48 -9.07
C LEU A 154 17.85 -7.42 -8.06
N PRO A 155 19.16 -7.33 -7.73
CA PRO A 155 19.67 -6.34 -6.77
C PRO A 155 19.40 -4.88 -7.15
N ASP A 156 19.26 -4.59 -8.44
CA ASP A 156 18.89 -3.28 -9.00
C ASP A 156 17.37 -3.01 -9.03
N ASN A 157 16.56 -3.92 -8.45
CA ASN A 157 15.11 -3.86 -8.38
C ASN A 157 14.37 -4.10 -9.72
N GLU A 158 15.07 -4.65 -10.71
CA GLU A 158 14.46 -5.13 -11.95
C GLU A 158 13.80 -6.50 -11.74
N PRO A 159 12.53 -6.68 -12.17
CA PRO A 159 11.86 -7.96 -12.12
C PRO A 159 12.23 -8.81 -13.34
N MET A 160 12.50 -10.09 -13.12
CA MET A 160 12.70 -11.07 -14.18
C MET A 160 11.79 -12.28 -13.95
N ASN A 161 11.03 -12.64 -14.97
CA ASN A 161 10.20 -13.84 -14.95
C ASN A 161 11.03 -15.09 -15.26
N LEU A 162 10.88 -16.13 -14.44
CA LEU A 162 11.52 -17.43 -14.66
C LEU A 162 10.52 -18.47 -15.15
N ILE A 163 9.33 -18.52 -14.53
CA ILE A 163 8.30 -19.54 -14.78
C ILE A 163 6.92 -18.88 -14.74
N GLY A 164 6.04 -19.25 -15.67
CA GLY A 164 4.65 -18.80 -15.69
C GLY A 164 4.51 -17.31 -15.94
N ASP A 165 3.52 -16.68 -15.30
CA ASP A 165 3.22 -15.26 -15.54
C ASP A 165 4.08 -14.31 -14.71
N ALA A 166 4.39 -13.16 -15.30
CA ALA A 166 5.16 -12.10 -14.65
C ALA A 166 4.33 -11.24 -13.69
N HIS A 167 3.02 -11.50 -13.58
CA HIS A 167 2.07 -10.70 -12.81
C HIS A 167 1.03 -11.60 -12.14
N ASN A 168 0.34 -11.04 -11.14
CA ASN A 168 -0.92 -11.57 -10.63
C ASN A 168 -2.05 -10.60 -10.99
N ASN A 169 -3.30 -11.11 -10.99
CA ASN A 169 -4.47 -10.29 -11.24
C ASN A 169 -5.32 -10.15 -9.98
N TYR A 170 -5.83 -8.95 -9.74
CA TYR A 170 -6.66 -8.63 -8.59
C TYR A 170 -7.97 -7.99 -9.04
N ASP A 171 -9.09 -8.63 -8.71
CA ASP A 171 -10.42 -8.07 -8.87
C ASP A 171 -10.70 -7.10 -7.73
N VAL A 172 -10.94 -5.84 -8.09
CA VAL A 172 -11.38 -4.80 -7.16
C VAL A 172 -12.60 -4.15 -7.78
N LEU A 173 -13.74 -4.22 -7.09
CA LEU A 173 -14.99 -3.62 -7.55
C LEU A 173 -15.36 -4.03 -9.00
N GLY A 174 -15.07 -5.28 -9.39
CA GLY A 174 -15.36 -5.80 -10.73
C GLY A 174 -14.42 -5.33 -11.83
N ARG A 175 -13.35 -4.60 -11.51
CA ARG A 175 -12.23 -4.30 -12.41
C ARG A 175 -11.05 -5.20 -12.09
N ASN A 176 -10.41 -5.72 -13.13
CA ASN A 176 -9.22 -6.55 -13.00
C ASN A 176 -7.97 -5.67 -13.06
N PHE A 177 -7.12 -5.76 -12.04
CA PHE A 177 -5.84 -5.08 -11.98
C PHE A 177 -4.72 -6.09 -12.17
N ARG A 178 -4.00 -5.93 -13.27
CA ARG A 178 -2.71 -6.55 -13.50
C ARG A 178 -1.68 -5.91 -12.57
N VAL A 179 -0.92 -6.74 -11.86
CA VAL A 179 0.15 -6.31 -10.95
C VAL A 179 1.38 -7.17 -11.17
N THR A 180 2.37 -6.59 -11.84
CA THR A 180 3.67 -7.19 -12.11
C THR A 180 4.40 -7.53 -10.81
N ALA A 181 5.10 -8.66 -10.81
CA ALA A 181 5.89 -9.11 -9.68
C ALA A 181 6.90 -8.03 -9.25
N GLY A 182 6.88 -7.68 -7.97
CA GLY A 182 7.73 -6.62 -7.42
C GLY A 182 7.02 -5.27 -7.26
N SER A 183 5.95 -5.01 -8.02
CA SER A 183 5.12 -3.80 -7.87
C SER A 183 4.44 -3.78 -6.50
N ALA A 184 4.24 -2.57 -5.97
CA ALA A 184 3.53 -2.37 -4.71
C ALA A 184 2.02 -2.55 -4.92
N PHE A 185 1.39 -3.36 -4.08
CA PHE A 185 -0.06 -3.52 -4.02
C PHE A 185 -0.46 -3.92 -2.61
N ARG A 186 -1.56 -3.40 -2.07
CA ARG A 186 -1.95 -3.66 -0.68
C ARG A 186 -2.36 -5.12 -0.51
N ALA A 187 -1.84 -5.78 0.53
CA ALA A 187 -2.04 -7.21 0.72
C ALA A 187 -3.47 -7.60 1.18
N ASN A 188 -4.24 -6.67 1.76
CA ASN A 188 -5.61 -6.93 2.20
C ASN A 188 -6.60 -6.55 1.09
N VAL A 189 -6.80 -7.46 0.14
CA VAL A 189 -7.66 -7.23 -1.02
C VAL A 189 -9.12 -6.98 -0.64
N PHE A 190 -9.58 -7.60 0.46
CA PHE A 190 -10.95 -7.43 0.99
C PHE A 190 -11.23 -6.03 1.50
N GLN A 191 -10.20 -5.22 1.72
CA GLN A 191 -10.32 -3.84 2.16
C GLN A 191 -10.15 -2.81 1.04
N LEU A 192 -9.75 -3.25 -0.17
CA LEU A 192 -9.52 -2.32 -1.29
C LEU A 192 -10.79 -1.58 -1.71
N GLU A 193 -11.95 -2.23 -1.70
CA GLU A 193 -13.24 -1.57 -1.95
C GLU A 193 -13.50 -0.42 -0.97
N ASN A 194 -13.27 -0.64 0.32
CA ASN A 194 -13.45 0.39 1.34
C ASN A 194 -12.42 1.51 1.22
N LEU A 195 -11.16 1.18 0.89
CA LEU A 195 -10.11 2.17 0.69
C LEU A 195 -10.40 3.06 -0.53
N VAL A 196 -10.74 2.46 -1.67
CA VAL A 196 -11.15 3.16 -2.89
C VAL A 196 -12.38 4.03 -2.60
N GLY A 197 -13.41 3.47 -1.96
CA GLY A 197 -14.61 4.21 -1.59
C GLY A 197 -14.33 5.41 -0.68
N ALA A 198 -13.44 5.26 0.30
CA ALA A 198 -13.04 6.37 1.17
C ALA A 198 -12.28 7.47 0.42
N VAL A 199 -11.41 7.11 -0.53
CA VAL A 199 -10.68 8.07 -1.37
C VAL A 199 -11.64 8.83 -2.29
N LEU A 200 -12.52 8.13 -3.02
CA LEU A 200 -13.47 8.76 -3.93
C LEU A 200 -14.48 9.66 -3.19
N ALA A 201 -14.98 9.20 -2.04
CA ALA A 201 -15.88 10.00 -1.20
C ALA A 201 -15.20 11.27 -0.66
N ALA A 202 -13.89 11.20 -0.36
CA ALA A 202 -13.12 12.36 0.06
C ALA A 202 -12.82 13.32 -1.11
N LEU A 203 -12.62 12.81 -2.32
CA LEU A 203 -12.41 13.63 -3.52
C LEU A 203 -13.65 14.43 -3.90
N ASP A 204 -14.85 13.85 -3.72
CA ASP A 204 -16.14 14.43 -4.12
C ASP A 204 -16.11 14.92 -5.58
N ILE A 205 -15.76 13.99 -6.48
CA ILE A 205 -15.45 14.27 -7.88
C ILE A 205 -16.67 14.88 -8.58
N GLN A 206 -16.45 16.01 -9.25
CA GLN A 206 -17.41 16.62 -10.15
C GLN A 206 -17.10 16.26 -11.60
N PRO A 207 -18.09 16.24 -12.52
CA PRO A 207 -17.88 15.84 -13.91
C PRO A 207 -16.88 16.70 -14.71
N ASP A 208 -16.56 17.90 -14.23
CA ASP A 208 -15.59 18.82 -14.81
C ASP A 208 -14.22 18.82 -14.10
N ASP A 209 -14.07 17.99 -13.05
CA ASP A 209 -12.81 17.88 -12.33
C ASP A 209 -11.72 17.23 -13.18
N ALA A 210 -10.51 17.78 -13.07
CA ALA A 210 -9.28 17.15 -13.53
C ALA A 210 -8.49 16.71 -12.29
N ILE A 211 -8.22 15.42 -12.20
CA ILE A 211 -7.64 14.78 -11.02
C ILE A 211 -6.19 14.37 -11.30
N LEU A 212 -5.29 14.67 -10.37
CA LEU A 212 -3.90 14.22 -10.41
C LEU A 212 -3.71 13.06 -9.42
N ASP A 213 -3.30 11.88 -9.87
CA ASP A 213 -3.00 10.72 -9.02
C ASP A 213 -1.47 10.54 -8.90
N LEU A 214 -0.90 10.87 -7.74
CA LEU A 214 0.54 10.86 -7.51
C LEU A 214 0.96 9.62 -6.75
N TYR A 215 2.07 9.00 -7.20
CA TYR A 215 2.53 7.69 -6.71
C TYR A 215 1.46 6.62 -6.99
N ALA A 216 0.90 6.67 -8.20
CA ALA A 216 -0.33 5.96 -8.56
C ALA A 216 -0.18 4.43 -8.58
N GLY A 217 1.05 3.90 -8.55
CA GLY A 217 1.33 2.48 -8.68
C GLY A 217 0.73 1.95 -9.97
N VAL A 218 -0.09 0.90 -9.84
CA VAL A 218 -0.76 0.24 -10.97
C VAL A 218 -2.07 0.94 -11.40
N GLY A 219 -2.30 2.19 -10.97
CA GLY A 219 -3.46 2.99 -11.34
C GLY A 219 -4.74 2.65 -10.59
N LEU A 220 -4.65 2.12 -9.35
CA LEU A 220 -5.81 1.67 -8.57
C LEU A 220 -6.88 2.76 -8.43
N PHE A 221 -6.49 3.93 -7.91
CA PHE A 221 -7.46 5.02 -7.69
C PHE A 221 -7.86 5.69 -9.00
N SER A 222 -6.88 5.90 -9.91
CA SER A 222 -7.10 6.43 -11.25
C SER A 222 -8.23 5.72 -12.02
N ALA A 223 -8.24 4.38 -12.02
CA ALA A 223 -9.23 3.57 -12.72
C ALA A 223 -10.69 3.80 -12.25
N PHE A 224 -10.88 4.26 -11.01
CA PHE A 224 -12.20 4.59 -10.48
C PHE A 224 -12.48 6.09 -10.57
N ALA A 225 -11.50 6.95 -10.31
CA ALA A 225 -11.65 8.39 -10.42
C ALA A 225 -12.04 8.81 -11.85
N ALA A 226 -11.47 8.14 -12.86
CA ALA A 226 -11.74 8.39 -14.28
C ALA A 226 -13.19 8.09 -14.72
N GLN A 227 -13.95 7.33 -13.93
CA GLN A 227 -15.37 7.06 -14.24
C GLN A 227 -16.24 8.30 -13.97
N GLU A 228 -15.76 9.24 -13.16
CA GLU A 228 -16.49 10.44 -12.74
C GLU A 228 -15.82 11.74 -13.19
N ALA A 229 -14.49 11.77 -13.31
CA ALA A 229 -13.70 12.95 -13.67
C ALA A 229 -13.68 13.23 -15.18
N ALA A 230 -13.45 14.49 -15.55
CA ALA A 230 -13.20 14.89 -16.94
C ALA A 230 -11.85 14.39 -17.44
N LEU A 231 -10.84 14.39 -16.57
CA LEU A 231 -9.46 13.97 -16.85
C LEU A 231 -8.85 13.37 -15.59
N VAL A 232 -8.09 12.29 -15.74
CA VAL A 232 -7.17 11.80 -14.71
C VAL A 232 -5.77 11.77 -15.30
N THR A 233 -4.81 12.37 -14.62
CA THR A 233 -3.39 12.20 -14.94
C THR A 233 -2.72 11.47 -13.79
N LEU A 234 -2.09 10.34 -14.08
CA LEU A 234 -1.42 9.52 -13.08
C LEU A 234 0.09 9.56 -13.26
N VAL A 235 0.83 9.58 -12.15
CA VAL A 235 2.29 9.68 -12.12
C VAL A 235 2.87 8.53 -11.32
N GLU A 236 3.69 7.71 -11.97
CA GLU A 236 4.38 6.57 -11.35
C GLU A 236 5.84 6.50 -11.82
N SER A 237 6.76 6.27 -10.89
CA SER A 237 8.21 6.26 -11.15
C SER A 237 8.77 4.88 -11.48
N TYR A 238 8.06 3.81 -11.09
CA TYR A 238 8.49 2.43 -11.32
C TYR A 238 7.92 1.93 -12.65
N PRO A 239 8.76 1.70 -13.68
CA PRO A 239 8.28 1.43 -15.04
C PRO A 239 7.33 0.22 -15.15
N PRO A 240 7.56 -0.91 -14.45
CA PRO A 240 6.60 -2.02 -14.47
C PRO A 240 5.22 -1.64 -13.94
N ALA A 241 5.14 -0.83 -12.89
CA ALA A 241 3.87 -0.36 -12.35
C ALA A 241 3.18 0.65 -13.28
N ALA A 242 3.94 1.54 -13.94
CA ALA A 242 3.41 2.45 -14.95
C ALA A 242 2.83 1.70 -16.17
N THR A 243 3.53 0.65 -16.64
CA THR A 243 3.03 -0.22 -17.72
C THR A 243 1.76 -0.98 -17.31
N ASP A 244 1.70 -1.45 -16.06
CA ASP A 244 0.48 -2.05 -15.52
C ASP A 244 -0.65 -1.02 -15.42
N ALA A 245 -0.36 0.22 -15.02
CA ALA A 245 -1.35 1.30 -14.98
C ALA A 245 -1.95 1.57 -16.37
N GLU A 246 -1.12 1.70 -17.41
CA GLU A 246 -1.58 1.83 -18.80
C GLU A 246 -2.51 0.68 -19.20
N THR A 247 -2.17 -0.55 -18.82
CA THR A 247 -2.99 -1.74 -19.10
C THR A 247 -4.31 -1.73 -18.32
N ASN A 248 -4.27 -1.34 -17.04
CA ASN A 248 -5.43 -1.36 -16.15
C ASN A 248 -6.44 -0.25 -16.45
N THR A 249 -6.02 0.77 -17.18
CA THR A 249 -6.87 1.91 -17.60
C THR A 249 -7.02 2.00 -19.12
N ASP A 250 -6.70 0.95 -19.87
CA ASP A 250 -6.71 0.97 -21.34
C ASP A 250 -8.11 1.18 -21.96
N ASP A 251 -9.14 0.84 -21.21
CA ASP A 251 -10.55 1.00 -21.54
C ASP A 251 -11.10 2.41 -21.23
N LEU A 252 -10.27 3.30 -20.67
CA LEU A 252 -10.63 4.64 -20.25
C LEU A 252 -9.94 5.69 -21.14
N ASP A 253 -10.73 6.43 -21.92
CA ASP A 253 -10.23 7.43 -22.88
C ASP A 253 -9.73 8.73 -22.22
N ASN A 254 -9.91 8.89 -20.91
CA ASN A 254 -9.64 10.11 -20.13
C ASN A 254 -8.55 9.93 -19.06
N VAL A 255 -7.63 8.97 -19.26
CA VAL A 255 -6.49 8.72 -18.38
C VAL A 255 -5.17 8.96 -19.10
N ASP A 256 -4.36 9.86 -18.59
CA ASP A 256 -2.98 10.08 -19.03
C ASP A 256 -2.00 9.46 -18.04
N VAL A 257 -1.08 8.63 -18.54
CA VAL A 257 -0.01 8.00 -17.75
C VAL A 257 1.31 8.73 -17.98
N ILE A 258 1.96 9.17 -16.91
CA ILE A 258 3.29 9.77 -16.94
C ILE A 258 4.24 8.92 -16.11
N GLU A 259 5.19 8.27 -16.79
CA GLU A 259 6.31 7.59 -16.13
C GLU A 259 7.34 8.64 -15.63
N GLY A 260 7.53 8.72 -14.33
CA GLY A 260 8.52 9.61 -13.73
C GLY A 260 8.35 9.84 -12.23
N GLY A 261 9.40 10.39 -11.61
CA GLY A 261 9.34 10.84 -10.22
C GLY A 261 8.42 12.06 -10.07
N VAL A 262 7.57 12.06 -9.05
CA VAL A 262 6.59 13.12 -8.78
C VAL A 262 7.24 14.51 -8.70
N GLU A 263 8.39 14.62 -8.04
CA GLU A 263 9.17 15.88 -7.96
C GLU A 263 9.69 16.38 -9.31
N THR A 264 9.87 15.49 -10.28
CA THR A 264 10.34 15.82 -11.63
C THR A 264 9.17 16.16 -12.55
N VAL A 265 8.02 15.49 -12.37
CA VAL A 265 6.85 15.65 -13.23
C VAL A 265 6.04 16.89 -12.88
N LEU A 266 5.82 17.17 -11.59
CA LEU A 266 4.96 18.29 -11.15
C LEU A 266 5.31 19.65 -11.80
N PRO A 267 6.59 20.06 -11.94
CA PRO A 267 6.95 21.33 -12.59
C PRO A 267 6.71 21.37 -14.10
N LEU A 268 6.48 20.22 -14.74
CA LEU A 268 6.30 20.07 -16.18
C LEU A 268 4.83 19.99 -16.59
N LEU A 269 3.91 19.87 -15.63
CA LEU A 269 2.47 19.81 -15.90
C LEU A 269 1.97 21.17 -16.41
N GLU A 270 1.32 21.17 -17.57
CA GLU A 270 0.72 22.36 -18.18
C GLU A 270 -0.79 22.46 -17.92
N GLU A 271 -1.44 21.33 -17.62
CA GLU A 271 -2.86 21.23 -17.34
C GLU A 271 -3.24 21.82 -15.97
N GLN A 272 -4.51 22.25 -15.84
CA GLN A 272 -5.06 22.71 -14.56
C GLN A 272 -5.82 21.58 -13.88
N TYR A 273 -5.46 21.28 -12.64
CA TYR A 273 -6.09 20.25 -11.83
C TYR A 273 -6.92 20.88 -10.71
N THR A 274 -8.05 20.25 -10.39
CA THR A 274 -8.93 20.70 -9.30
C THR A 274 -8.63 19.96 -8.00
N ALA A 275 -8.18 18.70 -8.09
CA ALA A 275 -7.82 17.89 -6.94
C ALA A 275 -6.65 16.93 -7.22
N ALA A 276 -6.04 16.41 -6.15
CA ALA A 276 -5.05 15.35 -6.26
C ALA A 276 -5.25 14.24 -5.22
N ILE A 277 -4.89 13.02 -5.61
CA ILE A 277 -4.64 11.87 -4.74
C ILE A 277 -3.14 11.77 -4.52
N VAL A 278 -2.73 11.45 -3.30
CA VAL A 278 -1.33 11.30 -2.93
C VAL A 278 -1.19 10.05 -2.04
N ASP A 279 -0.62 8.95 -2.56
CA ASP A 279 -0.32 7.71 -1.80
C ASP A 279 1.20 7.43 -1.79
N PRO A 280 1.99 8.23 -1.07
CA PRO A 280 3.44 8.13 -1.14
C PRO A 280 3.96 6.91 -0.38
N SER A 281 5.22 6.57 -0.64
CA SER A 281 5.94 5.55 0.14
C SER A 281 6.03 5.89 1.64
N THR A 282 6.58 4.98 2.45
CA THR A 282 6.80 5.19 3.89
C THR A 282 7.74 6.36 4.22
N GLN A 283 8.35 7.02 3.24
CA GLN A 283 9.13 8.24 3.45
C GLN A 283 8.25 9.52 3.41
N GLY A 284 7.02 9.41 2.92
CA GLY A 284 6.11 10.53 2.64
C GLY A 284 6.57 11.39 1.48
N LEU A 285 6.09 12.64 1.44
CA LEU A 285 6.46 13.60 0.41
C LEU A 285 7.87 14.15 0.63
N SER A 286 8.64 14.23 -0.47
CA SER A 286 9.83 15.06 -0.51
C SER A 286 9.43 16.53 -0.41
N ARG A 287 10.40 17.39 -0.08
CA ARG A 287 10.15 18.83 -0.01
C ARG A 287 9.78 19.38 -1.38
N GLU A 288 10.47 18.91 -2.41
CA GLU A 288 10.29 19.27 -3.81
C GLU A 288 8.90 18.85 -4.30
N ALA A 289 8.44 17.63 -3.99
CA ALA A 289 7.10 17.16 -4.32
C ALA A 289 6.02 17.98 -3.63
N LEU A 290 6.18 18.30 -2.34
CA LEU A 290 5.22 19.13 -1.60
C LEU A 290 5.16 20.57 -2.15
N GLU A 291 6.32 21.18 -2.44
CA GLU A 291 6.38 22.52 -3.03
C GLU A 291 5.73 22.53 -4.42
N GLY A 292 5.99 21.53 -5.26
CA GLY A 292 5.34 21.37 -6.57
C GLY A 292 3.83 21.18 -6.46
N LEU A 293 3.38 20.28 -5.58
CA LEU A 293 1.96 19.97 -5.37
C LEU A 293 1.18 21.21 -4.92
N THR A 294 1.73 21.95 -3.95
CA THR A 294 1.04 23.11 -3.40
C THR A 294 1.09 24.33 -4.33
N ALA A 295 2.05 24.39 -5.26
CA ALA A 295 2.11 25.43 -6.29
C ALA A 295 0.97 25.32 -7.33
N LEU A 296 0.38 24.13 -7.51
CA LEU A 296 -0.77 23.91 -8.40
C LEU A 296 -2.06 24.60 -7.91
N GLY A 297 -2.13 24.98 -6.63
CA GLY A 297 -3.30 25.67 -6.08
C GLY A 297 -4.57 24.83 -6.09
N LEU A 298 -4.43 23.51 -5.88
CA LEU A 298 -5.54 22.54 -5.86
C LEU A 298 -6.59 22.91 -4.81
N GLN A 299 -7.86 22.63 -5.11
CA GLN A 299 -8.94 22.85 -4.16
C GLN A 299 -8.96 21.75 -3.09
N ARG A 300 -8.63 20.51 -3.47
CA ARG A 300 -8.71 19.31 -2.64
C ARG A 300 -7.45 18.46 -2.82
N ILE A 301 -6.90 17.96 -1.71
CA ILE A 301 -5.82 16.97 -1.70
C ILE A 301 -6.25 15.83 -0.79
N VAL A 302 -6.39 14.64 -1.37
CA VAL A 302 -6.65 13.41 -0.63
C VAL A 302 -5.33 12.68 -0.43
N TYR A 303 -4.85 12.67 0.81
CA TYR A 303 -3.62 12.03 1.20
C TYR A 303 -3.92 10.66 1.80
N VAL A 304 -3.38 9.60 1.20
CA VAL A 304 -3.44 8.23 1.69
C VAL A 304 -2.12 7.89 2.37
N SER A 305 -2.17 7.31 3.56
CA SER A 305 -0.96 6.93 4.30
C SER A 305 -1.18 5.73 5.19
N SER A 306 -0.20 4.82 5.22
CA SER A 306 -0.12 3.72 6.19
C SER A 306 0.70 4.05 7.43
N ASP A 307 1.20 5.29 7.56
CA ASP A 307 2.01 5.76 8.70
C ASP A 307 1.50 7.11 9.23
N PRO A 308 0.83 7.12 10.40
CA PRO A 308 0.31 8.34 11.00
C PRO A 308 1.36 9.40 11.32
N ALA A 309 2.61 9.01 11.59
CA ALA A 309 3.66 9.98 11.91
C ALA A 309 4.13 10.71 10.65
N ILE A 310 4.23 10.00 9.53
CA ILE A 310 4.54 10.59 8.21
C ILE A 310 3.39 11.49 7.75
N LEU A 311 2.14 11.00 7.83
CA LEU A 311 0.96 11.81 7.54
C LEU A 311 0.97 13.09 8.39
N ALA A 312 1.21 13.00 9.69
CA ALA A 312 1.22 14.16 10.58
C ALA A 312 2.33 15.18 10.22
N ARG A 313 3.52 14.71 9.81
CA ARG A 313 4.60 15.57 9.33
C ARG A 313 4.17 16.34 8.08
N ASP A 314 3.62 15.67 7.09
CA ASP A 314 3.27 16.25 5.79
C ASP A 314 2.03 17.12 5.88
N ALA A 315 1.03 16.71 6.66
CA ALA A 315 -0.17 17.47 6.99
C ALA A 315 0.18 18.86 7.56
N ARG A 316 1.19 18.94 8.43
CA ARG A 316 1.67 20.21 8.98
C ARG A 316 2.23 21.12 7.90
N LEU A 317 2.90 20.56 6.90
CA LEU A 317 3.44 21.32 5.79
C LEU A 317 2.31 21.78 4.86
N LEU A 318 1.36 20.92 4.51
CA LEU A 318 0.16 21.31 3.75
C LEU A 318 -0.58 22.48 4.42
N VAL A 319 -0.75 22.45 5.75
CA VAL A 319 -1.39 23.56 6.49
C VAL A 319 -0.60 24.87 6.38
N ARG A 320 0.73 24.81 6.40
CA ARG A 320 1.57 26.01 6.19
C ARG A 320 1.43 26.59 4.78
N HIS A 321 1.04 25.76 3.82
CA HIS A 321 0.79 26.14 2.44
C HIS A 321 -0.69 26.47 2.17
N GLY A 322 -1.48 26.76 3.22
CA GLY A 322 -2.83 27.30 3.09
C GLY A 322 -3.93 26.25 3.00
N TYR A 323 -3.66 24.98 3.29
CA TYR A 323 -4.70 23.96 3.39
C TYR A 323 -5.20 23.80 4.83
N HIS A 324 -6.36 23.19 5.02
CA HIS A 324 -6.80 22.72 6.32
C HIS A 324 -7.31 21.29 6.24
N LEU A 325 -7.12 20.54 7.33
CA LEU A 325 -7.61 19.17 7.47
C LEU A 325 -9.14 19.21 7.64
N ALA A 326 -9.85 18.66 6.66
CA ALA A 326 -11.30 18.64 6.63
C ALA A 326 -11.88 17.29 7.09
N GLN A 327 -11.26 16.18 6.69
CA GLN A 327 -11.70 14.83 7.05
C GLN A 327 -10.51 13.90 7.30
N LEU A 328 -10.74 12.91 8.15
CA LEU A 328 -9.76 11.91 8.53
C LEU A 328 -10.47 10.56 8.72
N GLN A 329 -10.32 9.69 7.73
CA GLN A 329 -10.93 8.36 7.70
C GLN A 329 -9.87 7.29 7.94
N LEU A 330 -10.01 6.53 9.02
CA LEU A 330 -9.20 5.34 9.25
C LEU A 330 -9.78 4.15 8.51
N VAL A 331 -8.93 3.39 7.82
CA VAL A 331 -9.29 2.13 7.16
C VAL A 331 -8.40 1.02 7.73
N ASP A 332 -8.99 0.00 8.37
CA ASP A 332 -8.20 -1.06 8.99
C ASP A 332 -7.71 -2.09 7.97
N MET A 333 -6.63 -1.75 7.23
CA MET A 333 -6.02 -2.65 6.25
C MET A 333 -5.26 -3.80 6.90
N ALA A 334 -4.83 -3.67 8.16
CA ALA A 334 -3.98 -4.67 8.83
C ALA A 334 -4.43 -4.94 10.29
N PRO A 335 -5.56 -5.67 10.47
CA PRO A 335 -5.98 -6.19 11.77
C PRO A 335 -4.87 -6.93 12.49
N GLN A 336 -4.92 -6.96 13.84
CA GLN A 336 -3.91 -7.60 14.69
C GLN A 336 -2.53 -6.93 14.72
N THR A 337 -2.36 -5.85 13.96
CA THR A 337 -1.14 -5.04 13.92
C THR A 337 -1.42 -3.61 14.39
N TYR A 338 -0.35 -2.87 14.69
CA TYR A 338 -0.48 -1.43 14.98
C TYR A 338 -0.57 -0.55 13.73
N TYR A 339 -0.44 -1.10 12.51
CA TYR A 339 -0.46 -0.29 11.29
C TYR A 339 -1.81 0.38 11.11
N VAL A 340 -1.78 1.63 10.63
CA VAL A 340 -2.96 2.49 10.51
C VAL A 340 -2.97 3.11 9.12
N ASP A 341 -3.80 2.56 8.25
CA ASP A 341 -4.07 3.17 6.95
C ASP A 341 -5.14 4.26 7.11
N THR A 342 -4.87 5.41 6.53
CA THR A 342 -5.63 6.64 6.72
C THR A 342 -5.82 7.36 5.41
N VAL A 343 -7.04 7.82 5.16
CA VAL A 343 -7.39 8.76 4.09
C VAL A 343 -7.67 10.12 4.74
N ALA A 344 -6.89 11.13 4.40
CA ALA A 344 -7.01 12.48 4.94
C ALA A 344 -7.36 13.47 3.83
N LEU A 345 -8.45 14.22 3.99
CA LEU A 345 -8.84 15.28 3.08
C LEU A 345 -8.30 16.61 3.57
N PHE A 346 -7.52 17.27 2.72
CA PHE A 346 -7.11 18.65 2.88
C PHE A 346 -7.81 19.51 1.84
N VAL A 347 -8.37 20.63 2.27
CA VAL A 347 -9.00 21.58 1.35
C VAL A 347 -8.34 22.95 1.48
N GLN A 348 -8.26 23.67 0.36
CA GLN A 348 -7.66 24.99 0.33
C GLN A 348 -8.45 25.96 1.24
N THR A 349 -7.73 26.77 2.00
CA THR A 349 -8.33 27.82 2.82
C THR A 349 -8.55 29.04 1.92
N ASN A 350 -9.81 29.44 1.74
CA ASN A 350 -10.19 30.63 0.97
C ASN A 350 -9.52 31.92 1.47
#